data_AF-A0A534TAC1-F1
#
_entry.id   AF-A0A534TAC1-F1
#
_cell.length_a   1.000
_cell.length_b   1.000
_cell.length_c   1.000
_cell.angle_alpha   90.00
_cell.angle_beta   90.00
_cell.angle_gamma   90.00
#
_symmetry.space_group_name_H-M   'P 1'
#
loop_
_entity.id
_entity.type
_entity.pdbx_description
1 polymer ?
#
loop_
_entity_poly.entity_id
_entity_poly.type
_entity_poly.pdbx_seq_one_letter_code
_entity_poly.pdbx_strand_id
1 'polypeptide(L)'
;MVTLIALVRLWRAPRSRKWPWALFILLGIGKLMVNWNTGQIAVQLLAIQLFSGSVFQMLTGDWILAVSLPLGAMIYLLRPELLPAPPPLNLPPDS
;
A
#
# COMPACT_ATOMS: atom_id res chain seq x y z
N MET A 1 -0.22 -4.43 -7.64
CA MET A 1 1.11 -5.04 -7.87
C MET A 1 2.12 -4.62 -6.81
N VAL A 2 2.45 -3.33 -6.67
CA VAL A 2 3.44 -2.82 -5.69
C VAL A 2 3.06 -3.11 -4.22
N THR A 3 1.79 -2.91 -3.86
CA THR A 3 1.24 -3.22 -2.53
C THR A 3 1.41 -4.70 -2.16
N LEU A 4 1.13 -5.61 -3.10
CA LEU A 4 1.24 -7.05 -2.88
C LEU A 4 2.69 -7.49 -2.64
N ILE A 5 3.63 -6.96 -3.45
CA ILE A 5 5.07 -7.24 -3.30
C ILE A 5 5.58 -6.75 -1.94
N ALA A 6 5.18 -5.55 -1.52
CA ALA A 6 5.54 -4.99 -0.23
C ALA A 6 4.99 -5.85 0.93
N LEU A 7 3.74 -6.34 0.81
CA LEU A 7 3.12 -7.20 1.81
C LEU A 7 3.83 -8.55 1.96
N VAL A 8 4.18 -9.19 0.84
CA VAL A 8 4.92 -10.46 0.84
C VAL A 8 6.30 -10.30 1.47
N ARG A 9 7.02 -9.21 1.15
CA ARG A 9 8.31 -8.90 1.77
C ARG A 9 8.19 -8.64 3.27
N LEU A 10 7.16 -7.90 3.70
CA LEU A 10 6.89 -7.65 5.11
C LEU A 10 6.61 -8.95 5.88
N TRP A 11 5.86 -9.88 5.28
CA TRP A 11 5.57 -11.16 5.91
C TRP A 11 6.84 -11.99 6.11
N ARG A 12 7.71 -12.03 5.09
CA ARG A 12 8.99 -12.77 5.13
C ARG A 12 10.04 -12.15 6.05
N ALA A 13 9.95 -10.85 6.39
CA ALA A 13 10.93 -10.20 7.25
C ALA A 13 10.83 -10.69 8.72
N PRO A 14 11.94 -11.01 9.41
CA PRO A 14 11.95 -11.38 10.83
C PRO A 14 11.84 -10.11 11.70
N ARG A 15 10.68 -9.46 11.67
CA ARG A 15 10.44 -8.18 12.36
C ARG A 15 9.35 -8.36 13.42
N SER A 16 9.59 -7.88 14.64
CA SER A 16 8.64 -8.00 15.76
C SER A 16 7.36 -7.17 15.57
N ARG A 17 7.42 -6.01 14.91
CA ARG A 17 6.29 -5.08 14.72
C ARG A 17 5.85 -4.99 13.25
N LYS A 18 5.27 -6.06 12.70
CA LYS A 18 4.80 -6.12 11.31
C LYS A 18 3.45 -5.39 11.10
N TRP A 19 2.58 -5.39 12.10
CA TRP A 19 1.20 -4.93 11.99
C TRP A 19 1.03 -3.45 11.55
N PRO A 20 1.72 -2.47 12.15
CA PRO A 20 1.57 -1.07 11.74
C PRO A 20 2.03 -0.83 10.31
N TRP A 21 3.10 -1.53 9.90
CA TRP A 21 3.62 -1.47 8.53
C TRP A 21 2.68 -2.11 7.52
N ALA A 22 2.02 -3.21 7.88
CA ALA A 22 1.03 -3.84 7.02
C ALA A 22 -0.13 -2.88 6.75
N LEU A 23 -0.70 -2.27 7.80
CA LEU A 23 -1.78 -1.30 7.65
C LEU A 23 -1.34 -0.12 6.79
N PHE A 24 -0.15 0.42 7.05
CA PHE A 24 0.39 1.55 6.28
C PHE A 24 0.58 1.22 4.79
N ILE A 25 1.06 0.02 4.46
CA ILE A 25 1.23 -0.45 3.07
C ILE A 25 -0.11 -0.61 2.35
N LEU A 26 -1.17 -1.00 3.08
CA LEU A 26 -2.51 -1.17 2.50
C LEU A 26 -3.22 0.15 2.22
N LEU A 27 -2.83 1.24 2.90
CA LEU A 27 -3.44 2.55 2.74
C LEU A 27 -2.85 3.25 1.51
N GLY A 28 -3.68 3.43 0.49
CA GLY A 28 -3.40 4.34 -0.61
C GLY A 28 -4.06 5.71 -0.38
N ILE A 29 -3.33 6.77 -0.68
CA ILE A 29 -3.78 8.17 -0.57
C ILE A 29 -4.13 8.72 -1.94
N GLY A 30 -5.20 9.50 -1.99
CA GLY A 30 -5.75 10.06 -3.21
C GLY A 30 -6.44 8.99 -4.05
N LYS A 31 -7.29 9.37 -4.99
CA LYS A 31 -8.06 8.43 -5.78
C LYS A 31 -8.29 9.01 -7.16
N LEU A 32 -7.77 8.33 -8.18
CA LEU A 32 -8.06 8.58 -9.58
C LEU A 32 -9.13 7.57 -9.99
N MET A 33 -10.27 8.07 -10.45
CA MET A 33 -11.40 7.27 -10.90
C MET A 33 -11.62 7.51 -12.39
N VAL A 34 -11.79 6.44 -13.13
CA VAL A 34 -12.11 6.48 -14.55
C VAL A 34 -13.39 5.69 -14.75
N ASN A 35 -14.42 6.35 -15.30
CA ASN A 35 -15.60 5.67 -15.80
C ASN A 35 -15.23 5.03 -17.14
N TRP A 36 -15.24 3.70 -17.19
CA TRP A 36 -14.87 2.93 -18.37
C TRP A 36 -15.90 3.09 -19.51
N ASN A 37 -17.16 3.29 -19.17
CA ASN A 37 -18.25 3.41 -20.15
C ASN A 37 -18.22 4.79 -20.83
N THR A 38 -18.00 5.86 -20.07
CA THR A 38 -18.10 7.25 -20.57
C THR A 38 -16.75 7.91 -20.81
N GLY A 39 -15.65 7.32 -20.32
CA GLY A 39 -14.32 7.92 -20.35
C GLY A 39 -14.14 9.08 -19.35
N GLN A 40 -15.10 9.35 -18.48
CA GLN A 40 -15.00 10.43 -17.50
C GLN A 40 -13.91 10.13 -16.46
N ILE A 41 -13.09 11.15 -16.16
CA ILE A 41 -12.02 11.06 -15.18
C ILE A 41 -12.38 11.96 -13.99
N ALA A 42 -12.33 11.40 -12.79
CA ALA A 42 -12.50 12.12 -11.55
C ALA A 42 -11.27 11.92 -10.65
N VAL A 43 -10.78 13.00 -10.05
CA VAL A 43 -9.64 12.98 -9.14
C VAL A 43 -10.09 13.46 -7.77
N GLN A 44 -9.81 12.65 -6.76
CA GLN A 44 -10.06 12.98 -5.37
C GLN A 44 -8.73 12.92 -4.61
N LEU A 45 -8.16 14.09 -4.32
CA LEU A 45 -6.85 14.17 -3.66
C LEU A 45 -6.89 13.68 -2.22
N LEU A 46 -8.00 13.94 -1.51
CA LEU A 46 -8.20 13.53 -0.12
C LEU A 46 -9.15 12.33 -0.06
N ALA A 47 -8.61 11.16 -0.36
CA ALA A 47 -9.31 9.88 -0.26
C ALA A 47 -8.38 8.82 0.30
N ILE A 48 -8.95 7.91 1.08
CA ILE A 48 -8.25 6.73 1.58
C ILE A 48 -8.87 5.51 0.90
N GLN A 49 -8.05 4.71 0.23
CA GLN A 49 -8.50 3.50 -0.43
C GLN A 49 -7.60 2.32 -0.05
N LEU A 50 -8.23 1.21 0.32
CA LEU A 50 -7.56 -0.05 0.60
C LEU A 50 -7.09 -0.71 -0.71
N PHE A 51 -5.92 -1.32 -0.69
CA PHE A 51 -5.31 -2.10 -1.80
C PHE A 51 -4.87 -1.32 -3.04
N SER A 52 -5.02 -0.01 -3.03
CA SER A 52 -4.53 0.91 -4.07
C SER A 52 -5.10 0.76 -5.48
N GLY A 53 -6.05 -0.15 -5.65
CA GLY A 53 -6.82 -0.32 -6.86
C GLY A 53 -8.15 -1.01 -6.54
N SER A 54 -9.22 -0.58 -7.20
CA SER A 54 -10.52 -1.23 -7.15
C SER A 54 -11.24 -1.07 -8.48
N VAL A 55 -12.10 -2.03 -8.77
CA VAL A 55 -13.03 -1.99 -9.88
C VAL A 55 -14.40 -2.29 -9.31
N PHE A 56 -15.37 -1.44 -9.59
CA PHE A 56 -16.74 -1.63 -9.12
C PHE A 56 -17.73 -1.07 -10.14
N GLN A 57 -18.94 -1.61 -10.12
CA GLN A 57 -20.04 -1.14 -10.95
C GLN A 57 -20.92 -0.19 -10.13
N MET A 58 -21.34 0.92 -10.72
CA MET A 58 -22.37 1.79 -10.15
C MET A 58 -23.76 1.20 -10.38
N LEU A 59 -24.74 1.64 -9.59
CA LEU A 59 -26.16 1.27 -9.78
C LEU A 59 -26.69 1.65 -11.17
N THR A 60 -26.10 2.66 -11.81
CA THR A 60 -26.37 3.07 -13.19
C THR A 60 -25.84 2.09 -14.25
N GLY A 61 -25.04 1.09 -13.86
CA GLY A 61 -24.44 0.11 -14.77
C GLY A 61 -23.02 0.47 -15.23
N ASP A 62 -22.53 1.66 -14.90
CA ASP A 62 -21.20 2.14 -15.27
C ASP A 62 -20.09 1.44 -14.48
N TRP A 63 -19.03 1.06 -15.18
CA TRP A 63 -17.83 0.51 -14.58
C TRP A 63 -16.87 1.61 -14.17
N ILE A 64 -16.52 1.66 -12.88
CA ILE A 64 -15.55 2.59 -12.34
C ILE A 64 -14.25 1.84 -12.02
N LEU A 65 -13.17 2.27 -12.67
CA LEU A 65 -11.80 1.87 -12.34
C LEU A 65 -11.23 2.94 -11.42
N ALA A 66 -10.88 2.57 -10.19
CA ALA A 66 -10.29 3.46 -9.23
C ALA A 66 -8.88 3.00 -8.84
N VAL A 67 -7.92 3.91 -8.86
CA VAL A 67 -6.55 3.67 -8.40
C VAL A 67 -6.14 4.75 -7.40
N SER A 68 -5.44 4.37 -6.34
CA SER A 68 -4.87 5.30 -5.37
C SER A 68 -3.36 5.16 -5.30
N LEU A 69 -2.69 6.21 -4.80
CA LEU A 69 -1.24 6.18 -4.67
C LEU A 69 -0.85 5.37 -3.44
N PRO A 70 -0.15 4.23 -3.57
CA PRO A 70 0.24 3.37 -2.45
C PRO A 70 1.46 3.94 -1.73
N LEU A 71 1.33 5.12 -1.12
CA LEU A 71 2.46 5.83 -0.48
C LEU A 71 3.17 4.95 0.55
N GLY A 72 2.43 4.18 1.35
CA GLY A 72 3.03 3.31 2.35
C GLY A 72 3.86 2.17 1.75
N ALA A 73 3.41 1.58 0.64
CA ALA A 73 4.19 0.57 -0.08
C ALA A 73 5.45 1.17 -0.71
N MET A 74 5.34 2.37 -1.29
CA MET A 74 6.48 3.08 -1.88
C MET A 74 7.54 3.41 -0.83
N ILE A 75 7.14 3.94 0.33
CA ILE A 75 8.06 4.24 1.44
C ILE A 75 8.75 2.97 1.92
N TYR A 76 8.01 1.88 2.11
CA TYR A 76 8.56 0.60 2.55
C TYR A 76 9.60 0.03 1.56
N LEU A 77 9.36 0.16 0.25
CA LEU A 77 10.25 -0.40 -0.77
C LEU A 77 11.43 0.50 -1.13
N LEU A 78 11.24 1.82 -1.15
CA LEU A 78 12.22 2.78 -1.66
C LEU A 78 13.08 3.41 -0.57
N ARG A 79 12.65 3.40 0.70
CA ARG A 79 13.37 4.03 1.81
C ARG A 79 13.56 3.07 3.00
N PRO A 80 14.44 2.05 2.85
CA PRO A 80 14.76 1.13 3.94
C PRO A 80 15.39 1.84 5.15
N GLU A 81 16.04 2.98 4.96
CA GLU A 81 16.65 3.81 6.00
C GLU A 81 15.64 4.45 6.97
N LEU A 82 14.40 4.69 6.51
CA LEU A 82 13.32 5.20 7.35
C LEU A 82 12.65 4.08 8.18
N LEU A 83 13.02 2.82 7.94
CA LEU A 83 12.54 1.70 8.71
C LEU A 83 13.36 1.62 10.01
N PRO A 84 12.74 1.37 11.17
CA PRO A 84 13.47 1.12 12.42
C PRO A 84 14.63 0.12 12.23
N ALA A 85 15.76 0.34 12.88
CA ALA A 85 16.83 -0.64 12.86
C ALA A 85 16.29 -2.01 13.31
N PRO A 86 16.75 -3.13 12.71
CA PRO A 86 16.48 -4.43 13.27
C PRO A 86 16.95 -4.44 14.73
N PRO A 87 16.23 -5.13 15.64
CA PRO A 87 16.69 -5.26 17.02
C PRO A 87 18.14 -5.76 17.02
N PRO A 88 18.99 -5.26 17.94
CA PRO A 88 20.36 -5.74 18.02
C PRO A 88 20.34 -7.25 18.10
N LEU A 89 21.13 -7.90 17.23
CA LEU A 89 21.41 -9.31 17.39
C LEU A 89 21.91 -9.47 18.82
N ASN A 90 21.20 -10.28 19.61
CA ASN A 90 21.67 -10.67 20.92
C ASN A 90 22.82 -11.63 20.66
N LEU A 91 23.98 -11.07 20.30
CA LEU A 91 25.20 -11.84 20.12
C LEU A 91 25.51 -12.41 21.50
N PRO A 92 25.66 -13.74 21.61
CA PRO A 92 26.18 -14.32 22.83
C PRO A 92 27.45 -13.54 23.21
N PRO A 93 27.66 -13.23 24.50
CA PRO A 93 29.03 -12.92 24.91
C PRO A 93 29.88 -14.10 24.42
N ASP A 94 31.01 -13.83 23.77
CA ASP A 94 32.06 -14.81 23.44
C ASP A 94 32.10 -15.43 22.01
N SER A 95 31.63 -14.75 20.95
CA SER A 95 31.93 -15.16 19.55
C SER A 95 32.77 -14.15 18.77
#